data_AF-A0A4Q1ZTC6-F1
#
_entry.id   AF-A0A4Q1ZTC6-F1
#
_cell.length_a   1.000
_cell.length_b   1.000
_cell.length_c   1.000
_cell.angle_alpha   90.00
_cell.angle_beta   90.00
_cell.angle_gamma   90.00
#
_symmetry.space_group_name_H-M   'P 1'
#
loop_
_entity.id
_entity.type
_entity.pdbx_description
1 polymer ?
#
loop_
_entity_poly.entity_id
_entity_poly.type
_entity_poly.pdbx_seq_one_letter_code
_entity_poly.pdbx_strand_id
1 'polypeptide(L)'
;MKRHFKVRHVFSFVLILALVMAGVACQKQLSAKETVERLYEESLNLDAYSAKFEGDMSMEFIGETDPMIEQYLGMFKNIKMSGDMQYKDTDRIGDYAMNYTLDMNGMSMAIEFYFDGSRMIVNYPLLPNYIVIDLPELLGMLNEEQEAPVELDYESIVQDLEALTSEFMPKLSGEIIKLIDENSLELLDEYTFTVDGESVTSKAVKVNLDTDLMIGMMNSLFEQAKNSEVVYQIVKKYDIDDEVGSFEDYQAGFDGLKASFEEEMNLSEFEEMMKNISYTYILGYDKNYRVNHMALDLTMKIDDESIGTEIEMTMGAVYAMNYDAKEIEFPELTDENSMSIMELFPDLSGYGSYEDGGDYEDYVPVNYFIEEQVLMLDDIAQDLTLLTETTEIEEVFESYVYDSYFEVMNLYYATSEGEMILYPNQELPDNYDPRERPWYTEALLQGTMIGELYEDAASGRFVQSISKTIVLDGEVIGVVGIDIFVD
;
A
#
# COMPACT_ATOMS: atom_id res chain seq x y z
N MET A 1 9.06 -49.04 -64.40
CA MET A 1 9.39 -47.83 -63.62
C MET A 1 8.19 -46.90 -63.32
N LYS A 2 6.93 -47.38 -63.23
CA LYS A 2 5.75 -46.55 -62.91
C LYS A 2 4.77 -47.13 -61.86
N ARG A 3 5.13 -48.22 -61.15
CA ARG A 3 4.24 -48.84 -60.14
C ARG A 3 4.73 -48.76 -58.69
N HIS A 4 6.01 -48.47 -58.45
CA HIS A 4 6.54 -48.23 -57.09
C HIS A 4 6.34 -46.80 -56.56
N PHE A 5 5.81 -45.88 -57.37
CA PHE A 5 5.62 -44.48 -56.97
C PHE A 5 4.27 -44.22 -56.28
N LYS A 6 3.25 -45.07 -56.48
CA LYS A 6 1.89 -44.85 -55.95
C LYS A 6 1.58 -45.49 -54.59
N VAL A 7 2.27 -46.57 -54.18
CA VAL A 7 2.05 -47.19 -52.86
C VAL A 7 2.71 -46.37 -51.74
N ARG A 8 3.86 -45.76 -52.01
CA ARG A 8 4.54 -44.86 -51.07
C ARG A 8 3.70 -43.65 -50.68
N HIS A 9 2.93 -43.08 -51.61
CA HIS A 9 2.10 -41.90 -51.32
C HIS A 9 0.84 -42.25 -50.53
N VAL A 10 0.24 -43.44 -50.71
CA VAL A 10 -0.91 -43.87 -49.90
C VAL A 10 -0.48 -44.29 -48.49
N PHE A 11 0.68 -44.96 -48.35
CA PHE A 11 1.26 -45.27 -47.04
C PHE A 11 1.75 -44.01 -46.32
N SER A 12 2.35 -43.05 -47.03
CA SER A 12 2.70 -41.74 -46.46
C SER A 12 1.46 -40.91 -46.12
N PHE A 13 0.36 -41.00 -46.89
CA PHE A 13 -0.87 -40.28 -46.57
C PHE A 13 -1.63 -40.91 -45.40
N VAL A 14 -1.58 -42.24 -45.22
CA VAL A 14 -2.14 -42.94 -44.05
C VAL A 14 -1.23 -42.79 -42.82
N LEU A 15 0.10 -42.70 -42.99
CA LEU A 15 1.04 -42.37 -41.92
C LEU A 15 0.95 -40.89 -41.54
N ILE A 16 0.69 -39.98 -42.48
CA ILE A 16 0.41 -38.57 -42.21
C ILE A 16 -0.99 -38.42 -41.61
N LEU A 17 -2.01 -39.17 -42.02
CA LEU A 17 -3.31 -39.16 -41.33
C LEU A 17 -3.23 -39.80 -39.93
N ALA A 18 -2.36 -40.79 -39.72
CA ALA A 18 -2.10 -41.39 -38.41
C ALA A 18 -1.18 -40.50 -37.54
N LEU A 19 -0.29 -39.70 -38.12
CA LEU A 19 0.51 -38.66 -37.44
C LEU A 19 -0.25 -37.36 -37.25
N VAL A 20 -1.29 -37.09 -38.04
CA VAL A 20 -2.24 -35.99 -37.86
C VAL A 20 -3.33 -36.43 -36.88
N MET A 21 -3.74 -37.70 -36.83
CA MET A 21 -4.62 -38.21 -35.76
C MET A 21 -3.87 -38.53 -34.46
N ALA A 22 -2.56 -38.83 -34.50
CA ALA A 22 -1.69 -38.86 -33.32
C ALA A 22 -1.15 -37.48 -32.93
N GLY A 23 -1.06 -36.55 -33.88
CA GLY A 23 -0.74 -35.13 -33.66
C GLY A 23 -1.93 -34.28 -33.23
N VAL A 24 -3.16 -34.76 -33.47
CA VAL A 24 -4.41 -34.28 -32.87
C VAL A 24 -4.75 -35.05 -31.57
N ALA A 25 -3.90 -36.00 -31.16
CA ALA A 25 -4.04 -36.74 -29.90
C ALA A 25 -2.79 -36.68 -29.00
N CYS A 26 -1.93 -35.68 -29.20
CA CYS A 26 -0.87 -35.34 -28.25
C CYS A 26 -0.48 -33.87 -28.44
N GLN A 27 -1.42 -32.94 -28.23
CA GLN A 27 -1.01 -31.75 -27.49
C GLN A 27 -0.61 -32.33 -26.15
N LYS A 28 0.70 -32.49 -25.91
CA LYS A 28 1.18 -32.82 -24.59
C LYS A 28 0.63 -31.68 -23.73
N GLN A 29 -0.40 -31.97 -22.94
CA GLN A 29 -0.87 -31.03 -21.94
C GLN A 29 0.37 -30.77 -21.11
N LEU A 30 0.83 -29.53 -21.13
CA LEU A 30 1.96 -29.13 -20.31
C LEU A 30 1.62 -29.53 -18.88
N SER A 31 2.60 -29.99 -18.12
CA SER A 31 2.40 -30.08 -16.68
C SER A 31 2.11 -28.70 -16.10
N ALA A 32 1.69 -28.62 -14.84
CA ALA A 32 1.43 -27.34 -14.21
C ALA A 32 2.71 -26.49 -14.20
N LYS A 33 3.85 -27.12 -13.90
CA LYS A 33 5.17 -26.49 -13.96
C LYS A 33 5.57 -26.01 -15.36
N GLU A 34 5.45 -26.88 -16.37
CA GLU A 34 5.74 -26.52 -17.77
C GLU A 34 4.83 -25.34 -18.24
N THR A 35 3.62 -25.23 -17.70
CA THR A 35 2.70 -24.11 -17.97
C THR A 35 3.20 -22.82 -17.33
N VAL A 36 3.56 -22.83 -16.04
CA VAL A 36 4.09 -21.64 -15.34
C VAL A 36 5.37 -21.12 -15.98
N GLU A 37 6.30 -22.01 -16.33
CA GLU A 37 7.53 -21.64 -17.06
C GLU A 37 7.20 -20.94 -18.38
N ARG A 38 6.18 -21.42 -19.10
CA ARG A 38 5.75 -20.83 -20.36
C ARG A 38 5.07 -19.48 -20.18
N LEU A 39 4.21 -19.33 -19.17
CA LEU A 39 3.57 -18.04 -18.84
C LEU A 39 4.63 -16.98 -18.55
N TYR A 40 5.65 -17.36 -17.77
CA TYR A 40 6.76 -16.48 -17.44
C TYR A 40 7.53 -16.05 -18.70
N GLU A 41 7.95 -16.98 -19.55
CA GLU A 41 8.66 -16.67 -20.81
C GLU A 41 7.89 -15.68 -21.70
N GLU A 42 6.58 -15.86 -21.83
CA GLU A 42 5.73 -15.00 -22.68
C GLU A 42 5.43 -13.64 -22.03
N SER A 43 5.59 -13.50 -20.70
CA SER A 43 5.39 -12.26 -19.95
C SER A 43 6.61 -11.33 -19.93
N LEU A 44 7.79 -11.83 -20.30
CA LEU A 44 9.06 -11.10 -20.21
C LEU A 44 9.28 -10.00 -21.26
N ASN A 45 8.42 -9.90 -22.29
CA ASN A 45 8.60 -8.94 -23.38
C ASN A 45 7.26 -8.25 -23.71
N LEU A 46 6.83 -7.35 -22.82
CA LEU A 46 5.59 -6.59 -22.99
C LEU A 46 5.90 -5.13 -23.30
N ASP A 47 5.65 -4.71 -24.55
CA ASP A 47 5.84 -3.32 -24.99
C ASP A 47 4.84 -2.36 -24.32
N ALA A 48 3.61 -2.82 -24.06
CA ALA A 48 2.57 -2.05 -23.37
C ALA A 48 1.48 -2.99 -22.87
N TYR A 49 0.82 -2.61 -21.78
CA TYR A 49 -0.41 -3.24 -21.33
C TYR A 49 -1.26 -2.26 -20.52
N SER A 50 -2.52 -2.60 -20.38
CA SER A 50 -3.43 -2.01 -19.41
C SER A 50 -4.00 -3.13 -18.54
N ALA A 51 -4.37 -2.83 -17.31
CA ALA A 51 -5.10 -3.76 -16.48
C ALA A 51 -6.20 -3.03 -15.73
N LYS A 52 -7.37 -3.65 -15.64
CA LYS A 52 -8.36 -3.29 -14.62
C LYS A 52 -8.11 -4.15 -13.39
N PHE A 53 -8.34 -3.61 -12.21
CA PHE A 53 -8.26 -4.38 -10.98
C PHE A 53 -9.40 -4.05 -10.04
N GLU A 54 -9.78 -5.04 -9.24
CA GLU A 54 -10.63 -4.90 -8.08
C GLU A 54 -10.02 -5.71 -6.96
N GLY A 55 -10.11 -5.22 -5.73
CA GLY A 55 -9.66 -5.93 -4.57
C GLY A 55 -10.43 -5.51 -3.34
N ASP A 56 -10.39 -6.40 -2.36
CA ASP A 56 -10.92 -6.18 -1.05
C ASP A 56 -9.89 -6.63 -0.02
N MET A 57 -9.85 -5.93 1.10
CA MET A 57 -9.11 -6.32 2.26
C MET A 57 -10.05 -6.22 3.45
N SER A 58 -10.01 -7.23 4.33
CA SER A 58 -10.71 -7.18 5.59
C SER A 58 -9.81 -7.60 6.73
N MET A 59 -10.04 -6.95 7.87
CA MET A 59 -9.35 -7.23 9.12
C MET A 59 -10.40 -7.58 10.17
N GLU A 60 -10.25 -8.72 10.82
CA GLU A 60 -11.11 -9.19 11.90
C GLU A 60 -10.28 -9.42 13.17
N PHE A 61 -10.82 -8.97 14.30
CA PHE A 61 -10.26 -9.27 15.62
C PHE A 61 -10.93 -10.52 16.19
N ILE A 62 -10.12 -11.50 16.56
CA ILE A 62 -10.56 -12.77 17.13
C ILE A 62 -10.33 -12.72 18.64
N GLY A 63 -11.36 -12.32 19.40
CA GLY A 63 -11.30 -12.25 20.86
C GLY A 63 -12.07 -11.08 21.47
N GLU A 64 -11.84 -10.81 22.76
CA GLU A 64 -12.20 -9.51 23.35
C GLU A 64 -11.08 -8.53 22.99
N THR A 65 -11.43 -7.45 22.28
CA THR A 65 -10.49 -6.41 21.85
C THR A 65 -10.73 -5.15 22.69
N ASP A 66 -9.66 -4.40 22.95
CA ASP A 66 -9.79 -3.09 23.57
C ASP A 66 -10.66 -2.19 22.66
N PRO A 67 -11.74 -1.56 23.19
CA PRO A 67 -12.62 -0.69 22.40
C PRO A 67 -11.88 0.44 21.66
N MET A 68 -10.76 0.91 22.21
CA MET A 68 -9.92 1.92 21.58
C MET A 68 -9.18 1.37 20.35
N ILE A 69 -8.63 0.15 20.44
CA ILE A 69 -8.00 -0.53 19.29
C ILE A 69 -9.04 -0.82 18.20
N GLU A 70 -10.24 -1.26 18.59
CA GLU A 70 -11.33 -1.53 17.64
C GLU A 70 -11.81 -0.26 16.92
N GLN A 71 -11.74 0.90 17.59
CA GLN A 71 -12.04 2.19 17.00
C GLN A 71 -10.95 2.60 15.99
N TYR A 72 -9.67 2.51 16.33
CA TYR A 72 -8.55 2.92 15.46
C TYR A 72 -8.39 2.03 14.22
N LEU A 73 -8.40 0.72 14.43
CA LEU A 73 -8.27 -0.24 13.34
C LEU A 73 -9.60 -0.51 12.64
N GLY A 74 -10.69 0.05 13.18
CA GLY A 74 -12.02 0.01 12.62
C GLY A 74 -12.02 0.33 11.13
N MET A 75 -11.36 1.42 10.71
CA MET A 75 -11.30 1.87 9.31
C MET A 75 -10.69 0.85 8.33
N PHE A 76 -9.84 -0.06 8.81
CA PHE A 76 -9.22 -1.11 8.00
C PHE A 76 -10.04 -2.41 7.96
N LYS A 77 -11.15 -2.50 8.70
CA LYS A 77 -12.00 -3.70 8.74
C LYS A 77 -12.55 -4.09 7.37
N ASN A 78 -12.90 -3.10 6.53
CA ASN A 78 -13.33 -3.34 5.16
C ASN A 78 -12.76 -2.26 4.25
N ILE A 79 -11.74 -2.64 3.49
CA ILE A 79 -11.16 -1.83 2.44
C ILE A 79 -11.57 -2.43 1.12
N LYS A 80 -12.01 -1.58 0.19
CA LYS A 80 -12.19 -1.96 -1.21
C LYS A 80 -11.33 -1.06 -2.07
N MET A 81 -10.68 -1.67 -3.04
CA MET A 81 -9.88 -0.98 -4.03
C MET A 81 -10.34 -1.37 -5.42
N SER A 82 -10.42 -0.42 -6.33
CA SER A 82 -10.74 -0.70 -7.72
C SER A 82 -10.11 0.33 -8.61
N GLY A 83 -9.67 -0.04 -9.79
CA GLY A 83 -9.06 0.92 -10.69
C GLY A 83 -8.62 0.34 -12.01
N ASP A 84 -7.94 1.19 -12.76
CA ASP A 84 -7.22 0.83 -13.96
C ASP A 84 -5.78 1.32 -13.88
N MET A 85 -4.89 0.54 -14.48
CA MET A 85 -3.48 0.86 -14.64
C MET A 85 -3.09 0.69 -16.10
N GLN A 86 -2.13 1.47 -16.53
CA GLN A 86 -1.55 1.43 -17.86
C GLN A 86 -0.03 1.50 -17.72
N TYR A 87 0.65 0.67 -18.49
CA TYR A 87 2.09 0.65 -18.59
C TYR A 87 2.48 0.68 -20.06
N LYS A 88 3.51 1.46 -20.35
CA LYS A 88 4.12 1.49 -21.68
C LYS A 88 5.63 1.47 -21.52
N ASP A 89 6.24 0.47 -22.14
CA ASP A 89 7.67 0.35 -22.20
C ASP A 89 8.28 1.47 -23.05
N THR A 90 9.43 1.96 -22.62
CA THR A 90 10.17 3.02 -23.32
C THR A 90 11.66 2.69 -23.36
N ASP A 91 12.49 3.51 -24.03
CA ASP A 91 13.95 3.33 -24.03
C ASP A 91 14.60 3.62 -22.64
N ARG A 92 13.81 3.90 -21.61
CA ARG A 92 14.18 4.22 -20.22
C ARG A 92 13.19 3.52 -19.26
N ILE A 93 13.03 4.03 -18.03
CA ILE A 93 11.93 3.60 -17.15
C ILE A 93 10.58 3.85 -17.85
N GLY A 94 9.74 2.82 -17.93
CA GLY A 94 8.44 2.87 -18.63
C GLY A 94 7.49 3.94 -18.09
N ASP A 95 6.62 4.42 -18.97
CA ASP A 95 5.53 5.33 -18.59
C ASP A 95 4.45 4.53 -17.86
N TYR A 96 3.87 5.13 -16.82
CA TYR A 96 2.85 4.51 -15.98
C TYR A 96 1.70 5.47 -15.70
N ALA A 97 0.48 4.95 -15.70
CA ALA A 97 -0.69 5.65 -15.18
C ALA A 97 -1.53 4.69 -14.37
N MET A 98 -2.11 5.17 -13.28
CA MET A 98 -3.00 4.41 -12.42
C MET A 98 -4.08 5.32 -11.86
N ASN A 99 -5.31 4.96 -12.14
CA ASN A 99 -6.49 5.59 -11.57
C ASN A 99 -7.13 4.58 -10.65
N TYR A 100 -7.24 4.87 -9.37
CA TYR A 100 -7.83 3.94 -8.43
C TYR A 100 -8.71 4.65 -7.41
N THR A 101 -9.71 3.91 -6.96
CA THR A 101 -10.58 4.27 -5.87
C THR A 101 -10.21 3.41 -4.68
N LEU A 102 -10.03 4.04 -3.53
CA LEU A 102 -9.87 3.40 -2.23
C LEU A 102 -11.10 3.74 -1.39
N ASP A 103 -11.88 2.73 -1.01
CA ASP A 103 -12.99 2.83 -0.08
C ASP A 103 -12.56 2.20 1.26
N MET A 104 -12.56 3.00 2.31
CA MET A 104 -12.27 2.58 3.68
C MET A 104 -13.54 2.74 4.51
N ASN A 105 -14.30 1.64 4.68
CA ASN A 105 -15.58 1.62 5.39
C ASN A 105 -16.58 2.71 4.94
N GLY A 106 -16.71 2.94 3.64
CA GLY A 106 -17.65 3.90 3.06
C GLY A 106 -17.08 5.30 2.82
N MET A 107 -15.87 5.59 3.29
CA MET A 107 -15.11 6.76 2.85
C MET A 107 -14.34 6.42 1.59
N SER A 108 -14.76 6.99 0.46
CA SER A 108 -14.19 6.69 -0.86
C SER A 108 -13.36 7.84 -1.39
N MET A 109 -12.13 7.55 -1.80
CA MET A 109 -11.19 8.51 -2.39
C MET A 109 -10.72 7.99 -3.75
N ALA A 110 -10.76 8.84 -4.78
CA ALA A 110 -10.23 8.53 -6.10
C ALA A 110 -8.88 9.22 -6.29
N ILE A 111 -7.82 8.44 -6.49
CA ILE A 111 -6.45 8.93 -6.65
C ILE A 111 -6.01 8.61 -8.08
N GLU A 112 -5.41 9.60 -8.72
CA GLU A 112 -4.76 9.42 -10.02
C GLU A 112 -3.25 9.57 -9.84
N PHE A 113 -2.50 8.67 -10.44
CA PHE A 113 -1.05 8.68 -10.43
C PHE A 113 -0.55 8.52 -11.86
N TYR A 114 0.38 9.38 -12.27
CA TYR A 114 1.04 9.30 -13.56
C TYR A 114 2.54 9.42 -13.36
N PHE A 115 3.30 8.70 -14.16
CA PHE A 115 4.75 8.76 -14.18
C PHE A 115 5.26 8.68 -15.61
N ASP A 116 6.03 9.68 -16.02
CA ASP A 116 6.59 9.79 -17.38
C ASP A 116 8.06 9.36 -17.46
N GLY A 117 8.52 8.53 -16.53
CA GLY A 117 9.93 8.18 -16.38
C GLY A 117 10.73 9.17 -15.54
N SER A 118 10.41 10.46 -15.57
CA SER A 118 11.15 11.52 -14.87
C SER A 118 10.31 12.35 -13.90
N ARG A 119 8.99 12.41 -14.12
CA ARG A 119 8.07 13.21 -13.34
C ARG A 119 6.93 12.35 -12.85
N MET A 120 6.63 12.45 -11.55
CA MET A 120 5.41 11.91 -10.96
C MET A 120 4.36 13.01 -10.88
N ILE A 121 3.13 12.68 -11.23
CA ILE A 121 1.98 13.56 -11.16
C ILE A 121 0.91 12.84 -10.36
N VAL A 122 0.46 13.45 -9.26
CA VAL A 122 -0.54 12.86 -8.38
C VAL A 122 -1.74 13.80 -8.29
N ASN A 123 -2.92 13.29 -8.62
CA ASN A 123 -4.18 13.93 -8.26
C ASN A 123 -4.66 13.33 -6.95
N TYR A 124 -4.57 14.11 -5.88
CA TYR A 124 -5.11 13.73 -4.59
C TYR A 124 -6.38 14.54 -4.32
N PRO A 125 -7.55 13.92 -4.13
CA PRO A 125 -8.83 14.62 -4.18
C PRO A 125 -9.07 15.62 -3.04
N LEU A 126 -8.25 15.60 -1.99
CA LEU A 126 -8.28 16.61 -0.93
C LEU A 126 -7.48 17.87 -1.27
N LEU A 127 -6.68 17.84 -2.35
CA LEU A 127 -5.89 18.97 -2.80
C LEU A 127 -6.49 19.56 -4.10
N PRO A 128 -6.49 20.91 -4.23
CA PRO A 128 -7.07 21.57 -5.40
C PRO A 128 -6.22 21.42 -6.67
N ASN A 129 -4.95 21.06 -6.53
CA ASN A 129 -3.95 21.05 -7.59
C ASN A 129 -3.32 19.66 -7.72
N TYR A 130 -2.90 19.32 -8.94
CA TYR A 130 -2.01 18.18 -9.16
C TYR A 130 -0.69 18.43 -8.46
N ILE A 131 -0.23 17.45 -7.68
CA ILE A 131 1.10 17.45 -7.12
C ILE A 131 2.07 16.96 -8.18
N VAL A 132 3.13 17.72 -8.43
CA VAL A 132 4.18 17.38 -9.40
C VAL A 132 5.49 17.17 -8.66
N ILE A 133 6.10 16.01 -8.87
CA ILE A 133 7.45 15.68 -8.39
C ILE A 133 8.34 15.48 -9.61
N ASP A 134 9.24 16.42 -9.87
CA ASP A 134 10.28 16.28 -10.89
C ASP A 134 11.51 15.63 -10.25
N LEU A 135 11.84 14.40 -10.65
CA LEU A 135 12.92 13.63 -10.04
C LEU A 135 14.30 14.30 -10.22
N PRO A 136 14.70 14.77 -11.41
CA PRO A 136 15.92 15.55 -11.56
C PRO A 136 16.01 16.77 -10.65
N GLU A 137 14.92 17.54 -10.50
CA GLU A 137 14.88 18.69 -9.59
C GLU A 137 15.03 18.26 -8.12
N LEU A 138 14.27 17.24 -7.70
CA LEU A 138 14.34 16.68 -6.34
C LEU A 138 15.74 16.19 -5.99
N LEU A 139 16.39 15.44 -6.90
CA LEU A 139 17.75 14.94 -6.68
C LEU A 139 18.77 16.10 -6.64
N GLY A 140 18.58 17.12 -7.47
CA GLY A 140 19.38 18.34 -7.43
C GLY A 140 19.33 19.04 -6.07
N MET A 141 18.13 19.14 -5.47
CA MET A 141 17.94 19.70 -4.14
C MET A 141 18.59 18.85 -3.04
N LEU A 142 18.40 17.52 -3.08
CA LEU A 142 19.03 16.62 -2.11
C LEU A 142 20.57 16.73 -2.14
N ASN A 143 21.16 16.95 -3.32
CA ASN A 143 22.59 17.23 -3.46
C ASN A 143 23.02 18.59 -2.89
N GLU A 144 22.13 19.59 -2.84
CA GLU A 144 22.40 20.92 -2.28
C GLU A 144 22.25 20.95 -0.75
N GLU A 145 21.31 20.16 -0.21
CA GLU A 145 21.02 20.08 1.23
C GLU A 145 21.95 19.14 2.00
N GLN A 146 22.41 18.06 1.37
CA GLN A 146 23.32 17.11 2.00
C GLN A 146 24.79 17.50 1.78
N GLU A 147 25.62 17.40 2.83
CA GLU A 147 27.04 17.00 2.67
C GLU A 147 27.13 15.52 2.25
N ALA A 148 26.33 15.09 1.25
CA ALA A 148 26.20 13.69 0.87
C ALA A 148 27.59 13.13 0.49
N PRO A 149 27.94 11.91 0.92
CA PRO A 149 29.18 11.27 0.48
C PRO A 149 29.21 11.05 -1.04
N VAL A 150 28.04 11.06 -1.71
CA VAL A 150 27.86 10.76 -3.14
C VAL A 150 26.86 11.72 -3.79
N GLU A 151 27.19 12.22 -4.98
CA GLU A 151 26.29 13.01 -5.83
C GLU A 151 25.21 12.12 -6.48
N LEU A 152 23.94 12.44 -6.26
CA LEU A 152 22.79 11.75 -6.84
C LEU A 152 22.48 12.32 -8.23
N ASP A 153 22.59 11.49 -9.26
CA ASP A 153 22.28 11.86 -10.64
C ASP A 153 21.17 10.97 -11.21
N TYR A 154 20.16 11.60 -11.82
CA TYR A 154 18.98 10.89 -12.35
C TYR A 154 19.35 9.87 -13.44
N GLU A 155 20.18 10.25 -14.42
CA GLU A 155 20.58 9.35 -15.51
C GLU A 155 21.38 8.15 -14.99
N SER A 156 22.24 8.40 -14.00
CA SER A 156 23.00 7.39 -13.29
C SER A 156 22.11 6.38 -12.53
N ILE A 157 21.02 6.85 -11.90
CA ILE A 157 20.03 5.99 -11.23
C ILE A 157 19.23 5.17 -12.24
N VAL A 158 18.80 5.78 -13.35
CA VAL A 158 18.08 5.07 -14.43
C VAL A 158 18.93 3.92 -14.98
N GLN A 159 20.22 4.16 -15.25
CA GLN A 159 21.15 3.12 -15.71
C GLN A 159 21.29 1.97 -14.72
N ASP A 160 21.32 2.26 -13.42
CA ASP A 160 21.41 1.24 -12.38
C ASP A 160 20.12 0.41 -12.28
N LEU A 161 18.95 1.06 -12.39
CA LEU A 161 17.65 0.36 -12.46
C LEU A 161 17.54 -0.52 -13.71
N GLU A 162 18.04 -0.05 -14.86
CA GLU A 162 18.15 -0.86 -16.08
C GLU A 162 19.09 -2.07 -15.89
N ALA A 163 20.20 -1.90 -15.17
CA ALA A 163 21.10 -3.01 -14.84
C ALA A 163 20.43 -4.04 -13.92
N LEU A 164 19.68 -3.58 -12.90
CA LEU A 164 18.92 -4.46 -12.01
C LEU A 164 17.83 -5.23 -12.77
N THR A 165 17.06 -4.55 -13.62
CA THR A 165 15.96 -5.16 -14.38
C THR A 165 16.46 -6.12 -15.47
N SER A 166 17.58 -5.82 -16.14
CA SER A 166 18.12 -6.65 -17.22
C SER A 166 19.01 -7.81 -16.75
N GLU A 167 19.66 -7.68 -15.59
CA GLU A 167 20.59 -8.70 -15.10
C GLU A 167 20.12 -9.40 -13.83
N PHE A 168 19.72 -8.65 -12.80
CA PHE A 168 19.41 -9.21 -11.48
C PHE A 168 18.03 -9.89 -11.47
N MET A 169 16.99 -9.19 -11.92
CA MET A 169 15.61 -9.69 -11.89
C MET A 169 15.41 -10.99 -12.68
N PRO A 170 15.98 -11.18 -13.89
CA PRO A 170 15.85 -12.44 -14.63
C PRO A 170 16.55 -13.64 -13.96
N LYS A 171 17.64 -13.39 -13.22
CA LYS A 171 18.32 -14.44 -12.44
C LYS A 171 17.50 -14.83 -11.22
N LEU A 172 17.01 -13.84 -10.47
CA LEU A 172 16.19 -14.04 -9.29
C LEU A 172 14.91 -14.83 -9.59
N SER A 173 14.13 -14.36 -10.56
CA SER A 173 12.94 -15.04 -11.05
C SER A 173 13.23 -16.46 -11.54
N GLY A 174 14.35 -16.67 -12.24
CA GLY A 174 14.80 -17.99 -12.67
C GLY A 174 15.09 -18.95 -11.51
N GLU A 175 15.64 -18.48 -10.39
CA GLU A 175 15.80 -19.30 -9.18
C GLU A 175 14.46 -19.56 -8.48
N ILE A 176 13.60 -18.54 -8.35
CA ILE A 176 12.26 -18.67 -7.75
C ILE A 176 11.43 -19.74 -8.49
N ILE A 177 11.42 -19.71 -9.83
CA ILE A 177 10.67 -20.69 -10.65
C ILE A 177 11.16 -22.13 -10.42
N LYS A 178 12.44 -22.33 -10.12
CA LYS A 178 12.96 -23.68 -9.83
C LYS A 178 12.43 -24.23 -8.51
N LEU A 179 12.18 -23.36 -7.53
CA LEU A 179 11.64 -23.73 -6.21
C LEU A 179 10.19 -24.20 -6.29
N ILE A 180 9.41 -23.65 -7.23
CA ILE A 180 8.03 -24.05 -7.44
C ILE A 180 7.98 -25.51 -7.91
N ASP A 181 7.39 -26.39 -7.09
CA ASP A 181 7.21 -27.80 -7.41
C ASP A 181 5.81 -28.11 -7.95
N GLU A 182 5.58 -29.34 -8.41
CA GLU A 182 4.26 -29.74 -8.95
C GLU A 182 3.18 -29.88 -7.86
N ASN A 183 3.53 -29.96 -6.58
CA ASN A 183 2.58 -30.05 -5.48
C ASN A 183 2.01 -28.68 -5.11
N SER A 184 2.80 -27.62 -5.30
CA SER A 184 2.37 -26.22 -5.14
C SER A 184 1.50 -25.72 -6.30
N LEU A 185 1.28 -26.54 -7.33
CA LEU A 185 0.61 -26.16 -8.56
C LEU A 185 -0.64 -27.00 -8.86
N GLU A 186 -1.69 -26.34 -9.30
CA GLU A 186 -2.92 -26.98 -9.75
C GLU A 186 -3.35 -26.39 -11.10
N LEU A 187 -3.49 -27.24 -12.12
CA LEU A 187 -4.07 -26.84 -13.39
C LEU A 187 -5.60 -26.83 -13.29
N LEU A 188 -6.19 -25.69 -13.62
CA LEU A 188 -7.62 -25.49 -13.64
C LEU A 188 -8.09 -25.44 -15.09
N ASP A 189 -8.93 -26.40 -15.49
CA ASP A 189 -9.51 -26.43 -16.84
C ASP A 189 -10.45 -25.24 -17.09
N GLU A 190 -11.15 -24.79 -16.03
CA GLU A 190 -12.02 -23.61 -16.02
C GLU A 190 -11.91 -22.92 -14.67
N TYR A 191 -11.61 -21.62 -14.68
CA TYR A 191 -11.72 -20.72 -13.53
C TYR A 191 -12.38 -19.41 -13.98
N THR A 192 -13.26 -18.85 -13.16
CA THR A 192 -14.02 -17.64 -13.51
C THR A 192 -13.51 -16.47 -12.69
N PHE A 193 -12.92 -15.49 -13.39
CA PHE A 193 -12.50 -14.21 -12.84
C PHE A 193 -13.67 -13.23 -12.97
N THR A 194 -13.84 -12.33 -12.00
CA THR A 194 -14.82 -11.24 -12.09
C THR A 194 -14.12 -9.94 -11.75
N VAL A 195 -14.21 -8.96 -12.64
CA VAL A 195 -13.68 -7.60 -12.46
C VAL A 195 -14.70 -6.64 -13.04
N ASP A 196 -15.07 -5.58 -12.31
CA ASP A 196 -16.01 -4.54 -12.75
C ASP A 196 -17.39 -5.14 -13.11
N GLY A 197 -17.81 -6.16 -12.36
CA GLY A 197 -19.03 -6.93 -12.60
C GLY A 197 -19.04 -7.79 -13.88
N GLU A 198 -17.96 -7.81 -14.65
CA GLU A 198 -17.79 -8.65 -15.83
C GLU A 198 -17.07 -9.95 -15.46
N SER A 199 -17.68 -11.10 -15.75
CA SER A 199 -17.07 -12.41 -15.48
C SER A 199 -16.49 -13.04 -16.75
N VAL A 200 -15.24 -13.51 -16.66
CA VAL A 200 -14.53 -14.23 -17.73
C VAL A 200 -14.08 -15.60 -17.22
N THR A 201 -14.42 -16.64 -17.97
CA THR A 201 -13.91 -18.00 -17.71
C THR A 201 -12.72 -18.30 -18.61
N SER A 202 -11.60 -18.72 -18.03
CA SER A 202 -10.42 -19.16 -18.77
C SER A 202 -9.83 -20.44 -18.17
N LYS A 203 -8.91 -21.08 -18.91
CA LYS A 203 -7.95 -21.98 -18.28
C LYS A 203 -7.09 -21.17 -17.31
N ALA A 204 -6.69 -21.80 -16.22
CA ALA A 204 -5.83 -21.17 -15.25
C ALA A 204 -4.82 -22.15 -14.64
N VAL A 205 -3.78 -21.61 -14.03
CA VAL A 205 -2.92 -22.34 -13.11
C VAL A 205 -3.00 -21.65 -11.75
N LYS A 206 -3.31 -22.44 -10.73
CA LYS A 206 -3.28 -22.01 -9.34
C LYS A 206 -1.90 -22.35 -8.77
N VAL A 207 -1.28 -21.37 -8.13
CA VAL A 207 -0.02 -21.46 -7.40
C VAL A 207 -0.33 -21.24 -5.93
N ASN A 208 -0.05 -22.24 -5.11
CA ASN A 208 -0.15 -22.14 -3.66
C ASN A 208 1.25 -21.87 -3.11
N LEU A 209 1.46 -20.70 -2.51
CA LEU A 209 2.70 -20.36 -1.83
C LEU A 209 2.58 -20.84 -0.39
N ASP A 210 3.06 -22.05 -0.14
CA ASP A 210 3.22 -22.55 1.22
C ASP A 210 4.46 -21.92 1.89
N THR A 211 4.56 -22.13 3.20
CA THR A 211 5.63 -21.61 4.03
C THR A 211 7.02 -21.99 3.53
N ASP A 212 7.20 -23.25 3.10
CA ASP A 212 8.49 -23.76 2.63
C ASP A 212 8.91 -23.06 1.33
N LEU A 213 7.97 -22.86 0.40
CA LEU A 213 8.21 -22.14 -0.84
C LEU A 213 8.53 -20.66 -0.58
N MET A 214 7.79 -19.99 0.31
CA MET A 214 8.05 -18.58 0.68
C MET A 214 9.43 -18.41 1.32
N ILE A 215 9.81 -19.28 2.25
CA ILE A 215 11.15 -19.29 2.86
C ILE A 215 12.22 -19.55 1.80
N GLY A 216 11.95 -20.46 0.85
CA GLY A 216 12.84 -20.72 -0.29
C GLY A 216 13.04 -19.49 -1.17
N MET A 217 11.97 -18.76 -1.48
CA MET A 217 12.00 -17.53 -2.30
C MET A 217 12.82 -16.44 -1.61
N MET A 218 12.59 -16.23 -0.31
CA MET A 218 13.36 -15.28 0.49
C MET A 218 14.85 -15.64 0.50
N ASN A 219 15.19 -16.90 0.78
CA ASN A 219 16.59 -17.36 0.75
C ASN A 219 17.22 -17.17 -0.64
N SER A 220 16.45 -17.39 -1.71
CA SER A 220 16.90 -17.14 -3.08
C SER A 220 17.14 -15.65 -3.34
N LEU A 221 16.27 -14.76 -2.86
CA LEU A 221 16.50 -13.31 -2.91
C LEU A 221 17.81 -12.93 -2.21
N PHE A 222 18.02 -13.38 -0.97
CA PHE A 222 19.25 -13.13 -0.21
C PHE A 222 20.48 -13.65 -0.95
N GLU A 223 20.48 -14.91 -1.38
CA GLU A 223 21.63 -15.50 -2.08
C GLU A 223 21.90 -14.84 -3.44
N GLN A 224 20.86 -14.45 -4.18
CA GLN A 224 21.07 -13.72 -5.44
C GLN A 224 21.61 -12.33 -5.19
N ALA A 225 21.09 -11.59 -4.20
CA ALA A 225 21.56 -10.25 -3.85
C ALA A 225 23.03 -10.28 -3.38
N LYS A 226 23.36 -11.20 -2.47
CA LYS A 226 24.72 -11.44 -1.97
C LYS A 226 25.72 -11.71 -3.09
N ASN A 227 25.32 -12.45 -4.12
CA ASN A 227 26.22 -12.84 -5.22
C ASN A 227 26.12 -11.94 -6.46
N SER A 228 25.39 -10.83 -6.38
CA SER A 228 25.19 -9.92 -7.51
C SER A 228 26.23 -8.81 -7.51
N GLU A 229 27.13 -8.84 -8.50
CA GLU A 229 28.07 -7.75 -8.74
C GLU A 229 27.35 -6.43 -9.05
N VAL A 230 26.22 -6.48 -9.77
CA VAL A 230 25.41 -5.28 -10.08
C VAL A 230 24.90 -4.65 -8.78
N VAL A 231 24.33 -5.44 -7.87
CA VAL A 231 23.83 -4.93 -6.59
C VAL A 231 24.98 -4.39 -5.74
N TYR A 232 26.11 -5.10 -5.68
CA TYR A 232 27.32 -4.61 -5.00
C TYR A 232 27.80 -3.26 -5.53
N GLN A 233 27.89 -3.10 -6.86
CA GLN A 233 28.36 -1.86 -7.45
C GLN A 233 27.41 -0.69 -7.15
N ILE A 234 26.09 -0.93 -7.11
CA ILE A 234 25.09 0.08 -6.73
C ILE A 234 25.21 0.44 -5.25
N VAL A 235 25.25 -0.55 -4.36
CA VAL A 235 25.40 -0.33 -2.90
C VAL A 235 26.65 0.48 -2.60
N LYS A 236 27.77 0.13 -3.25
CA LYS A 236 29.03 0.86 -3.13
C LYS A 236 28.98 2.26 -3.74
N LYS A 237 28.29 2.42 -4.87
CA LYS A 237 28.21 3.68 -5.60
C LYS A 237 27.48 4.74 -4.78
N TYR A 238 26.42 4.37 -4.07
CA TYR A 238 25.59 5.28 -3.28
C TYR A 238 25.89 5.26 -1.77
N ASP A 239 26.97 4.59 -1.36
CA ASP A 239 27.40 4.50 0.05
C ASP A 239 26.26 4.09 0.98
N ILE A 240 25.44 3.12 0.55
CA ILE A 240 24.23 2.66 1.28
C ILE A 240 24.60 1.99 2.60
N ASP A 241 25.83 1.46 2.70
CA ASP A 241 26.35 0.76 3.87
C ASP A 241 27.84 1.14 4.05
N ASP A 242 28.12 1.82 5.16
CA ASP A 242 29.41 2.45 5.51
C ASP A 242 30.61 1.46 5.53
N GLU A 243 30.36 0.15 5.50
CA GLU A 243 31.39 -0.90 5.60
C GLU A 243 31.69 -1.64 4.28
N VAL A 244 31.09 -1.27 3.15
CA VAL A 244 31.23 -2.02 1.89
C VAL A 244 32.52 -1.68 1.13
N GLY A 245 33.64 -2.26 1.60
CA GLY A 245 34.95 -2.15 0.95
C GLY A 245 35.09 -2.97 -0.34
N SER A 246 35.40 -4.26 -0.17
CA SER A 246 35.53 -5.23 -1.27
C SER A 246 34.24 -6.03 -1.49
N PHE A 247 34.14 -6.74 -2.62
CA PHE A 247 33.02 -7.65 -2.86
C PHE A 247 32.97 -8.80 -1.82
N GLU A 248 34.13 -9.22 -1.29
CA GLU A 248 34.19 -10.21 -0.21
C GLU A 248 33.62 -9.64 1.10
N ASP A 249 33.87 -8.36 1.39
CA ASP A 249 33.31 -7.68 2.58
C ASP A 249 31.80 -7.51 2.46
N TYR A 250 31.31 -7.10 1.28
CA TYR A 250 29.88 -7.06 0.96
C TYR A 250 29.19 -8.40 1.20
N GLN A 251 29.78 -9.48 0.69
CA GLN A 251 29.25 -10.84 0.88
C GLN A 251 29.22 -11.23 2.37
N ALA A 252 30.25 -10.85 3.13
CA ALA A 252 30.31 -11.10 4.56
C ALA A 252 29.26 -10.28 5.35
N GLY A 253 28.98 -9.04 4.93
CA GLY A 253 27.90 -8.21 5.49
C GLY A 253 26.53 -8.87 5.37
N PHE A 254 26.22 -9.46 4.21
CA PHE A 254 24.99 -10.26 4.01
C PHE A 254 24.91 -11.48 4.93
N ASP A 255 26.02 -12.16 5.20
CA ASP A 255 26.07 -13.28 6.15
C ASP A 255 25.81 -12.80 7.60
N GLY A 256 26.32 -11.61 7.95
CA GLY A 256 26.04 -10.95 9.21
C GLY A 256 24.57 -10.56 9.38
N LEU A 257 23.98 -9.93 8.36
CA LEU A 257 22.56 -9.54 8.33
C LEU A 257 21.63 -10.76 8.48
N LYS A 258 21.96 -11.87 7.80
CA LYS A 258 21.20 -13.10 7.95
C LYS A 258 21.29 -13.64 9.38
N ALA A 259 22.48 -13.62 9.98
CA ALA A 259 22.67 -14.07 11.36
C ALA A 259 21.95 -13.17 12.37
N SER A 260 21.96 -11.85 12.19
CA SER A 260 21.23 -10.92 13.07
C SER A 260 19.73 -11.11 12.94
N PHE A 261 19.21 -11.28 11.72
CA PHE A 261 17.80 -11.60 11.48
C PHE A 261 17.39 -12.92 12.16
N GLU A 262 18.24 -13.95 12.09
CA GLU A 262 18.03 -15.24 12.76
C GLU A 262 18.05 -15.14 14.30
N GLU A 263 18.88 -14.25 14.86
CA GLU A 263 18.99 -14.00 16.31
C GLU A 263 17.86 -13.11 16.86
N GLU A 264 17.51 -12.02 16.17
CA GLU A 264 16.53 -11.02 16.63
C GLU A 264 15.09 -11.47 16.42
N MET A 265 14.78 -12.05 15.26
CA MET A 265 13.42 -12.43 14.90
C MET A 265 13.07 -13.87 15.31
N ASN A 266 14.03 -14.60 15.92
CA ASN A 266 14.00 -16.02 16.21
C ASN A 266 13.41 -16.82 15.03
N LEU A 267 14.25 -17.42 14.18
CA LEU A 267 13.80 -18.12 12.96
C LEU A 267 12.57 -19.05 13.16
N SER A 268 12.40 -19.64 14.36
CA SER A 268 11.20 -20.41 14.69
C SER A 268 9.91 -19.60 14.82
N GLU A 269 9.96 -18.37 15.34
CA GLU A 269 8.84 -17.41 15.40
C GLU A 269 8.51 -16.88 14.00
N PHE A 270 9.52 -16.56 13.18
CA PHE A 270 9.30 -16.21 11.77
C PHE A 270 8.66 -17.38 10.99
N GLU A 271 9.16 -18.61 11.15
CA GLU A 271 8.56 -19.81 10.55
C GLU A 271 7.14 -20.08 11.06
N GLU A 272 6.84 -19.76 12.31
CA GLU A 272 5.50 -19.88 12.89
C GLU A 272 4.55 -18.82 12.33
N MET A 273 4.99 -17.55 12.23
CA MET A 273 4.26 -16.48 11.56
C MET A 273 3.96 -16.85 10.10
N MET A 274 4.94 -17.35 9.36
CA MET A 274 4.78 -17.73 7.95
C MET A 274 3.87 -18.97 7.75
N LYS A 275 3.62 -19.79 8.78
CA LYS A 275 2.60 -20.86 8.74
C LYS A 275 1.18 -20.32 8.83
N ASN A 276 1.03 -19.13 9.41
CA ASN A 276 -0.24 -18.45 9.56
C ASN A 276 -0.58 -17.55 8.36
N ILE A 277 0.29 -17.55 7.34
CA ILE A 277 0.07 -16.87 6.07
C ILE A 277 -0.28 -17.92 5.00
N SER A 278 -1.46 -17.78 4.40
CA SER A 278 -1.85 -18.50 3.19
C SER A 278 -1.86 -17.52 2.03
N TYR A 279 -1.10 -17.83 0.97
CA TYR A 279 -1.09 -17.03 -0.24
C TYR A 279 -1.34 -17.90 -1.45
N THR A 280 -2.39 -17.57 -2.19
CA THR A 280 -2.78 -18.25 -3.42
C THR A 280 -2.78 -17.26 -4.55
N TYR A 281 -2.25 -17.69 -5.69
CA TYR A 281 -2.30 -16.94 -6.93
C TYR A 281 -2.92 -17.78 -8.03
N ILE A 282 -3.77 -17.20 -8.86
CA ILE A 282 -4.43 -17.89 -9.97
C ILE A 282 -4.19 -17.09 -11.24
N LEU A 283 -3.47 -17.70 -12.18
CA LEU A 283 -3.10 -17.09 -13.44
C LEU A 283 -3.98 -17.64 -14.55
N GLY A 284 -4.93 -16.83 -15.02
CA GLY A 284 -5.71 -17.11 -16.22
C GLY A 284 -4.89 -16.84 -17.47
N TYR A 285 -4.95 -17.72 -18.47
CA TYR A 285 -4.12 -17.58 -19.67
C TYR A 285 -4.85 -17.90 -20.98
N ASP A 286 -4.36 -17.28 -22.07
CA ASP A 286 -4.87 -17.48 -23.41
C ASP A 286 -4.22 -18.67 -24.14
N LYS A 287 -4.63 -18.93 -25.39
CA LYS A 287 -4.06 -20.00 -26.23
C LYS A 287 -2.56 -19.85 -26.55
N ASN A 288 -2.00 -18.66 -26.35
CA ASN A 288 -0.59 -18.35 -26.56
C ASN A 288 0.19 -18.32 -25.24
N TYR A 289 -0.42 -18.73 -24.12
CA TYR A 289 0.18 -18.66 -22.78
C TYR A 289 0.53 -17.23 -22.34
N ARG A 290 -0.28 -16.24 -22.76
CA ARG A 290 -0.25 -14.90 -22.16
C ARG A 290 -1.23 -14.83 -21.00
N VAL A 291 -0.79 -14.26 -19.89
CA VAL A 291 -1.65 -14.05 -18.71
C VAL A 291 -2.73 -13.02 -19.06
N ASN A 292 -3.99 -13.40 -19.02
CA ASN A 292 -5.09 -12.46 -19.30
C ASN A 292 -5.83 -12.03 -18.04
N HIS A 293 -5.78 -12.83 -16.98
CA HIS A 293 -6.37 -12.51 -15.69
C HIS A 293 -5.48 -13.03 -14.57
N MET A 294 -5.59 -12.37 -13.43
CA MET A 294 -4.90 -12.68 -12.19
C MET A 294 -5.94 -12.73 -11.10
N ALA A 295 -5.83 -13.67 -10.17
CA ALA A 295 -6.46 -13.54 -8.86
C ALA A 295 -5.42 -13.81 -7.78
N LEU A 296 -5.45 -13.00 -6.73
CA LEU A 296 -4.68 -13.12 -5.51
C LEU A 296 -5.66 -13.35 -4.38
N ASP A 297 -5.38 -14.34 -3.54
CA ASP A 297 -6.01 -14.51 -2.23
C ASP A 297 -4.89 -14.62 -1.19
N LEU A 298 -4.85 -13.67 -0.25
CA LEU A 298 -3.95 -13.67 0.90
C LEU A 298 -4.81 -13.78 2.16
N THR A 299 -4.38 -14.62 3.09
CA THR A 299 -4.90 -14.69 4.46
C THR A 299 -3.71 -14.71 5.40
N MET A 300 -3.73 -13.86 6.42
CA MET A 300 -2.70 -13.76 7.43
C MET A 300 -3.36 -13.76 8.79
N LYS A 301 -2.92 -14.66 9.67
CA LYS A 301 -3.28 -14.63 11.09
C LYS A 301 -2.07 -14.17 11.90
N ILE A 302 -2.24 -13.09 12.64
CA ILE A 302 -1.23 -12.55 13.53
C ILE A 302 -1.69 -12.84 14.96
N ASP A 303 -0.87 -13.59 15.68
CA ASP A 303 -1.01 -13.75 17.13
C ASP A 303 -0.01 -12.79 17.78
N ASP A 304 -0.51 -11.71 18.36
CA ASP A 304 0.31 -10.72 19.03
C ASP A 304 -0.11 -10.61 20.51
N GLU A 305 0.74 -11.17 21.38
CA GLU A 305 0.53 -11.17 22.83
C GLU A 305 0.43 -9.76 23.42
N SER A 306 0.97 -8.73 22.74
CA SER A 306 0.97 -7.34 23.22
C SER A 306 -0.39 -6.65 23.09
N ILE A 307 -1.20 -7.03 22.10
CA ILE A 307 -2.57 -6.54 21.89
C ILE A 307 -3.63 -7.47 22.48
N GLY A 308 -3.22 -8.65 22.97
CA GLY A 308 -4.08 -9.58 23.71
C GLY A 308 -5.19 -10.25 22.88
N THR A 309 -5.14 -10.15 21.54
CA THR A 309 -6.12 -10.69 20.60
C THR A 309 -5.43 -11.20 19.34
N GLU A 310 -5.99 -12.23 18.70
CA GLU A 310 -5.55 -12.67 17.37
C GLU A 310 -6.19 -11.75 16.32
N ILE A 311 -5.43 -11.36 15.28
CA ILE A 311 -5.92 -10.59 14.13
C ILE A 311 -5.90 -11.51 12.91
N GLU A 312 -7.02 -11.60 12.21
CA GLU A 312 -7.10 -12.23 10.89
C GLU A 312 -7.28 -11.16 9.81
N MET A 313 -6.32 -11.07 8.90
CA MET A 313 -6.39 -10.24 7.71
C MET A 313 -6.60 -11.11 6.48
N THR A 314 -7.57 -10.76 5.65
CA THR A 314 -7.77 -11.36 4.33
C THR A 314 -7.68 -10.28 3.27
N MET A 315 -7.07 -10.60 2.14
CA MET A 315 -7.00 -9.73 0.98
C MET A 315 -7.27 -10.54 -0.28
N GLY A 316 -8.29 -10.13 -1.03
CA GLY A 316 -8.60 -10.63 -2.36
C GLY A 316 -8.28 -9.56 -3.39
N ALA A 317 -7.70 -9.93 -4.53
CA ALA A 317 -7.57 -9.02 -5.67
C ALA A 317 -7.68 -9.77 -6.99
N VAL A 318 -8.34 -9.18 -7.97
CA VAL A 318 -8.50 -9.73 -9.32
C VAL A 318 -8.09 -8.67 -10.33
N TYR A 319 -7.27 -9.08 -11.30
CA TYR A 319 -6.78 -8.22 -12.37
C TYR A 319 -7.22 -8.78 -13.72
N ALA A 320 -7.59 -7.91 -14.65
CA ALA A 320 -7.90 -8.22 -16.03
C ALA A 320 -6.93 -7.48 -16.96
N MET A 321 -6.02 -8.21 -17.58
CA MET A 321 -4.95 -7.69 -18.43
C MET A 321 -5.43 -7.50 -19.88
N ASN A 322 -5.05 -6.39 -20.49
CA ASN A 322 -5.29 -6.08 -21.88
C ASN A 322 -4.02 -5.55 -22.56
N TYR A 323 -3.54 -6.31 -23.54
CA TYR A 323 -2.30 -6.05 -24.28
C TYR A 323 -2.49 -5.21 -25.56
N ASP A 324 -3.73 -4.83 -25.90
CA ASP A 324 -4.03 -3.93 -27.02
C ASP A 324 -4.02 -2.44 -26.58
N ALA A 325 -3.49 -2.16 -25.38
CA ALA A 325 -3.40 -0.82 -24.80
C ALA A 325 -2.62 0.14 -25.72
N LYS A 326 -3.08 1.38 -25.78
CA LYS A 326 -2.47 2.47 -26.55
C LYS A 326 -1.89 3.51 -25.60
N GLU A 327 -1.30 4.56 -26.16
CA GLU A 327 -0.55 5.60 -25.44
C GLU A 327 -1.25 6.09 -24.16
N ILE A 328 -0.44 6.33 -23.13
CA ILE A 328 -0.88 6.94 -21.88
C ILE A 328 -1.12 8.43 -22.15
N GLU A 329 -2.33 8.90 -21.85
CA GLU A 329 -2.69 10.32 -21.91
C GLU A 329 -2.38 10.95 -20.55
N PHE A 330 -1.36 11.81 -20.51
CA PHE A 330 -1.00 12.57 -19.31
C PHE A 330 -1.88 13.81 -19.17
N PRO A 331 -2.17 14.26 -17.93
CA PRO A 331 -2.92 15.49 -17.70
C PRO A 331 -2.16 16.73 -18.22
N GLU A 332 -2.90 17.71 -18.74
CA GLU A 332 -2.32 19.01 -19.10
C GLU A 332 -2.09 19.85 -17.83
N LEU A 333 -0.82 20.04 -17.47
CA LEU A 333 -0.40 20.82 -16.31
C LEU A 333 -0.24 22.31 -16.68
N THR A 334 -0.68 23.18 -15.78
CA THR A 334 -0.59 24.64 -15.82
C THR A 334 -0.23 25.18 -14.43
N ASP A 335 0.31 26.39 -14.37
CA ASP A 335 0.64 27.04 -13.10
C ASP A 335 -0.60 27.23 -12.17
N GLU A 336 -1.82 27.18 -12.70
CA GLU A 336 -3.06 27.34 -11.93
C GLU A 336 -3.60 26.02 -11.36
N ASN A 337 -3.32 24.88 -11.99
CA ASN A 337 -3.89 23.57 -11.62
C ASN A 337 -2.86 22.56 -11.14
N SER A 338 -1.59 22.94 -11.06
CA SER A 338 -0.51 22.10 -10.56
C SER A 338 0.34 22.85 -9.55
N MET A 339 1.00 22.11 -8.68
CA MET A 339 1.94 22.64 -7.69
C MET A 339 3.11 21.67 -7.55
N SER A 340 4.29 22.19 -7.22
CA SER A 340 5.40 21.33 -6.83
C SER A 340 5.12 20.66 -5.49
N ILE A 341 5.59 19.42 -5.29
CA ILE A 341 5.61 18.78 -3.97
C ILE A 341 6.28 19.67 -2.90
N MET A 342 7.23 20.53 -3.32
CA MET A 342 7.93 21.45 -2.43
C MET A 342 7.02 22.56 -1.89
N GLU A 343 5.95 22.90 -2.60
CA GLU A 343 4.97 23.88 -2.11
C GLU A 343 4.09 23.31 -0.99
N LEU A 344 3.93 21.98 -0.94
CA LEU A 344 3.26 21.31 0.19
C LEU A 344 4.17 21.20 1.41
N PHE A 345 5.49 21.08 1.19
CA PHE A 345 6.47 20.86 2.25
C PHE A 345 7.63 21.85 2.15
N PRO A 346 7.40 23.16 2.43
CA PRO A 346 8.41 24.20 2.27
C PRO A 346 9.66 24.01 3.17
N ASP A 347 9.55 23.18 4.22
CA ASP A 347 10.62 22.91 5.20
C ASP A 347 11.38 21.58 4.97
N LEU A 348 11.23 20.91 3.82
CA LEU A 348 12.07 19.72 3.50
C LEU A 348 13.58 20.02 3.55
N SER A 349 13.98 21.29 3.39
CA SER A 349 15.37 21.76 3.51
C SER A 349 15.99 21.72 4.92
N GLY A 350 15.19 21.40 5.94
CA GLY A 350 15.66 21.16 7.31
C GLY A 350 16.12 19.72 7.58
N TYR A 351 15.90 18.77 6.66
CA TYR A 351 16.21 17.35 6.88
C TYR A 351 17.70 16.99 6.81
N GLY A 352 18.57 17.95 6.49
CA GLY A 352 20.01 17.78 6.30
C GLY A 352 20.89 18.31 7.42
N SER A 353 20.74 17.83 8.67
CA SER A 353 21.84 17.69 9.65
C SER A 353 21.37 17.01 10.93
N TYR A 354 21.25 15.68 10.91
CA TYR A 354 21.19 14.90 12.15
C TYR A 354 22.61 14.69 12.68
N GLU A 355 23.19 15.72 13.30
CA GLU A 355 24.37 15.55 14.15
C GLU A 355 23.92 15.03 15.53
N ASP A 356 24.22 13.75 15.78
CA ASP A 356 24.57 13.17 17.09
C ASP A 356 23.61 13.44 18.27
N GLY A 357 22.70 12.49 18.52
CA GLY A 357 22.25 12.16 19.88
C GLY A 357 21.15 13.01 20.54
N GLY A 358 20.15 13.48 19.78
CA GLY A 358 18.89 14.05 20.32
C GLY A 358 17.70 13.10 20.09
N ASP A 359 16.78 13.07 21.05
CA ASP A 359 15.62 12.16 21.10
C ASP A 359 14.74 12.19 19.83
N TYR A 360 14.23 11.01 19.46
CA TYR A 360 13.31 10.76 18.35
C TYR A 360 11.95 11.41 18.60
N GLU A 361 11.80 12.70 18.34
CA GLU A 361 10.50 13.37 18.24
C GLU A 361 10.59 14.30 17.04
N ASP A 362 9.84 13.97 15.97
CA ASP A 362 9.33 14.86 14.91
C ASP A 362 9.05 14.09 13.60
N TYR A 363 8.50 12.88 13.73
CA TYR A 363 7.71 12.27 12.67
C TYR A 363 6.48 11.64 13.31
N VAL A 364 5.35 12.30 13.16
CA VAL A 364 4.04 11.89 13.67
C VAL A 364 3.25 11.40 12.45
N PRO A 365 3.15 10.07 12.21
CA PRO A 365 2.28 9.53 11.17
C PRO A 365 0.85 10.10 11.33
N VAL A 366 0.05 10.14 10.26
CA VAL A 366 -1.36 10.60 10.33
C VAL A 366 -2.17 9.89 11.44
N ASN A 367 -1.84 8.63 11.76
CA ASN A 367 -2.41 7.93 12.92
C ASN A 367 -2.07 8.61 14.26
N TYR A 368 -0.84 9.09 14.43
CA TYR A 368 -0.36 9.74 15.65
C TYR A 368 -0.94 11.17 15.81
N PHE A 369 -1.29 11.85 14.71
CA PHE A 369 -2.00 13.14 14.76
C PHE A 369 -3.37 13.03 15.44
N ILE A 370 -4.17 12.01 15.08
CA ILE A 370 -5.48 11.76 15.70
C ILE A 370 -5.31 11.24 17.12
N GLU A 371 -4.33 10.37 17.38
CA GLU A 371 -4.04 9.85 18.73
C GLU A 371 -3.72 10.97 19.72
N GLU A 372 -2.87 11.93 19.35
CA GLU A 372 -2.55 13.10 20.18
C GLU A 372 -3.79 13.96 20.48
N GLN A 373 -4.70 14.12 19.50
CA GLN A 373 -5.95 14.85 19.73
C GLN A 373 -6.88 14.11 20.69
N VAL A 374 -6.95 12.78 20.59
CA VAL A 374 -7.74 11.97 21.51
C VAL A 374 -7.14 12.02 22.92
N LEU A 375 -5.82 11.96 23.07
CA LEU A 375 -5.14 12.12 24.36
C LEU A 375 -5.38 13.51 24.97
N MET A 376 -5.28 14.56 24.15
CA MET A 376 -5.62 15.92 24.58
C MET A 376 -7.07 15.99 25.08
N LEU A 377 -8.02 15.37 24.36
CA LEU A 377 -9.43 15.33 24.74
C LEU A 377 -9.67 14.53 26.03
N ASP A 378 -8.84 13.53 26.32
CA ASP A 378 -8.88 12.73 27.55
C ASP A 378 -8.43 13.55 28.76
N ASP A 379 -7.34 14.31 28.61
CA ASP A 379 -6.86 15.23 29.65
C ASP A 379 -7.90 16.31 29.93
N ILE A 380 -8.46 16.92 28.88
CA ILE A 380 -9.55 17.91 29.02
C ILE A 380 -10.76 17.28 29.71
N ALA A 381 -11.17 16.08 29.30
CA ALA A 381 -12.30 15.39 29.92
C ALA A 381 -12.05 15.13 31.42
N GLN A 382 -10.82 14.80 31.81
CA GLN A 382 -10.44 14.63 33.21
C GLN A 382 -10.49 15.96 33.98
N ASP A 383 -9.95 17.04 33.43
CA ASP A 383 -10.03 18.37 34.04
C ASP A 383 -11.48 18.81 34.24
N LEU A 384 -12.34 18.57 33.25
CA LEU A 384 -13.78 18.88 33.31
C LEU A 384 -14.53 18.09 34.40
N THR A 385 -13.98 16.99 34.91
CA THR A 385 -14.57 16.32 36.09
C THR A 385 -14.30 17.06 37.40
N LEU A 386 -13.29 17.93 37.43
CA LEU A 386 -12.83 18.67 38.61
C LEU A 386 -13.34 20.13 38.60
N LEU A 387 -13.70 20.65 37.43
CA LEU A 387 -14.14 22.01 37.22
C LEU A 387 -15.67 22.11 37.19
N THR A 388 -16.21 23.19 37.75
CA THR A 388 -17.67 23.41 37.80
C THR A 388 -18.09 24.83 37.40
N GLU A 389 -17.16 25.77 37.39
CA GLU A 389 -17.42 27.16 37.01
C GLU A 389 -17.05 27.38 35.54
N THR A 390 -17.96 27.97 34.75
CA THR A 390 -17.76 28.23 33.31
C THR A 390 -16.45 28.95 33.01
N THR A 391 -16.07 29.94 33.84
CA THR A 391 -14.85 30.71 33.65
C THR A 391 -13.58 29.88 33.83
N GLU A 392 -13.57 28.90 34.74
CA GLU A 392 -12.41 28.01 34.92
C GLU A 392 -12.27 27.05 33.73
N ILE A 393 -13.41 26.60 33.19
CA ILE A 393 -13.46 25.76 31.99
C ILE A 393 -12.96 26.54 30.76
N GLU A 394 -13.39 27.79 30.58
CA GLU A 394 -12.93 28.66 29.50
C GLU A 394 -11.42 28.93 29.59
N GLU A 395 -10.85 29.13 30.79
CA GLU A 395 -9.40 29.31 30.98
C GLU A 395 -8.61 28.06 30.60
N VAL A 396 -9.12 26.86 30.92
CA VAL A 396 -8.52 25.59 30.48
C VAL A 396 -8.61 25.46 28.96
N PHE A 397 -9.76 25.72 28.35
CA PHE A 397 -9.92 25.65 26.90
C PHE A 397 -9.01 26.64 26.17
N GLU A 398 -8.88 27.86 26.71
CA GLU A 398 -7.95 28.86 26.22
C GLU A 398 -6.50 28.36 26.25
N SER A 399 -6.08 27.70 27.34
CA SER A 399 -4.72 27.14 27.41
C SER A 399 -4.49 26.05 26.37
N TYR A 400 -5.44 25.13 26.17
CA TYR A 400 -5.32 24.08 25.15
C TYR A 400 -5.31 24.66 23.73
N VAL A 401 -6.13 25.66 23.43
CA VAL A 401 -6.17 26.26 22.09
C VAL A 401 -4.92 27.10 21.78
N TYR A 402 -4.25 27.68 22.78
CA TYR A 402 -3.03 28.48 22.57
C TYR A 402 -1.73 27.68 22.68
N ASP A 403 -1.69 26.65 23.52
CA ASP A 403 -0.50 25.83 23.76
C ASP A 403 -0.50 24.55 22.91
N SER A 404 -1.58 24.25 22.17
CA SER A 404 -1.60 23.08 21.27
C SER A 404 -0.62 23.25 20.11
N TYR A 405 0.18 22.22 19.89
CA TYR A 405 1.03 22.09 18.69
C TYR A 405 0.20 22.02 17.38
N PHE A 406 -1.08 21.66 17.51
CA PHE A 406 -2.04 21.52 16.42
C PHE A 406 -2.98 22.72 16.35
N GLU A 407 -3.45 23.07 15.15
CA GLU A 407 -4.37 24.20 14.97
C GLU A 407 -5.80 23.82 15.38
N VAL A 408 -6.07 23.85 16.68
CA VAL A 408 -7.41 23.67 17.24
C VAL A 408 -8.25 24.89 16.87
N MET A 409 -9.28 24.68 16.04
CA MET A 409 -10.22 25.71 15.63
C MET A 409 -11.13 26.07 16.79
N ASN A 410 -11.78 25.07 17.39
CA ASN A 410 -12.71 25.25 18.49
C ASN A 410 -12.60 24.10 19.49
N LEU A 411 -12.89 24.40 20.75
CA LEU A 411 -13.10 23.43 21.81
C LEU A 411 -14.42 23.77 22.51
N TYR A 412 -15.28 22.77 22.65
CA TYR A 412 -16.60 22.94 23.23
C TYR A 412 -16.95 21.83 24.20
N TYR A 413 -17.72 22.19 25.22
CA TYR A 413 -18.29 21.25 26.19
C TYR A 413 -19.78 21.51 26.33
N ALA A 414 -20.56 20.45 26.22
CA ALA A 414 -21.98 20.48 26.49
C ALA A 414 -22.34 19.58 27.67
N THR A 415 -23.05 20.14 28.64
CA THR A 415 -23.53 19.40 29.81
C THR A 415 -24.71 18.49 29.44
N SER A 416 -25.01 17.50 30.27
CA SER A 416 -26.23 16.67 30.12
C SER A 416 -27.54 17.48 30.20
N GLU A 417 -27.50 18.65 30.84
CA GLU A 417 -28.62 19.59 30.92
C GLU A 417 -28.75 20.48 29.67
N GLY A 418 -27.76 20.46 28.77
CA GLY A 418 -27.76 21.18 27.49
C GLY A 418 -27.11 22.57 27.53
N GLU A 419 -26.41 22.90 28.61
CA GLU A 419 -25.58 24.11 28.66
C GLU A 419 -24.33 23.89 27.81
N MET A 420 -23.93 24.89 27.03
CA MET A 420 -22.78 24.82 26.15
C MET A 420 -21.74 25.87 26.52
N ILE A 421 -20.49 25.45 26.58
CA ILE A 421 -19.30 26.28 26.71
C ILE A 421 -18.48 26.06 25.44
N LEU A 422 -18.02 27.14 24.79
CA LEU A 422 -17.33 27.10 23.50
C LEU A 422 -16.21 28.14 23.48
N TYR A 423 -15.02 27.72 23.08
CA TYR A 423 -13.86 28.58 22.89
C TYR A 423 -13.22 28.34 21.51
N PRO A 424 -12.82 29.39 20.76
CA PRO A 424 -13.09 30.80 21.01
C PRO A 424 -14.60 31.11 21.05
N ASN A 425 -14.99 32.14 21.79
CA ASN A 425 -16.41 32.48 21.97
C ASN A 425 -17.09 32.88 20.64
N GLN A 426 -18.21 32.21 20.31
CA GLN A 426 -19.00 32.46 19.09
C GLN A 426 -20.49 32.60 19.40
N GLU A 427 -21.21 33.39 18.58
CA GLU A 427 -22.67 33.49 18.69
C GLU A 427 -23.33 32.26 18.04
N LEU A 428 -24.02 31.46 18.85
CA LEU A 428 -24.81 30.32 18.40
C LEU A 428 -26.27 30.72 18.11
N PRO A 429 -26.98 30.01 17.23
CA PRO A 429 -28.41 30.24 17.01
C PRO A 429 -29.24 30.15 18.31
N ASP A 430 -30.27 31.00 18.46
CA ASP A 430 -31.14 31.05 19.65
C ASP A 430 -31.79 29.70 20.04
N ASN A 431 -31.88 28.77 19.09
CA ASN A 431 -32.48 27.45 19.25
C ASN A 431 -31.46 26.30 19.18
N TYR A 432 -30.18 26.59 19.35
CA TYR A 432 -29.12 25.58 19.35
C TYR A 432 -29.22 24.72 20.62
N ASP A 433 -29.44 23.42 20.46
CA ASP A 433 -29.32 22.43 21.52
C ASP A 433 -28.14 21.50 21.18
N PRO A 434 -27.04 21.53 21.96
CA PRO A 434 -25.88 20.68 21.68
C PRO A 434 -26.22 19.19 21.75
N ARG A 435 -27.25 18.79 22.51
CA ARG A 435 -27.63 17.38 22.70
C ARG A 435 -28.29 16.75 21.49
N GLU A 436 -28.70 17.57 20.51
CA GLU A 436 -29.26 17.11 19.25
C GLU A 436 -28.20 17.01 18.14
N ARG A 437 -26.93 17.32 18.44
CA ARG A 437 -25.85 17.36 17.45
C ARG A 437 -25.18 15.99 17.29
N PRO A 438 -24.76 15.62 16.06
CA PRO A 438 -24.10 14.33 15.80
C PRO A 438 -22.92 14.07 16.74
N TRP A 439 -22.00 15.02 16.90
CA TRP A 439 -20.85 14.92 17.81
C TRP A 439 -21.28 14.58 19.25
N TYR A 440 -22.40 15.12 19.73
CA TYR A 440 -22.89 14.83 21.07
C TYR A 440 -23.53 13.44 21.15
N THR A 441 -24.47 13.15 20.23
CA THR A 441 -25.24 11.91 20.27
C THR A 441 -24.40 10.67 19.97
N GLU A 442 -23.41 10.80 19.09
CA GLU A 442 -22.54 9.70 18.70
C GLU A 442 -21.46 9.43 19.74
N ALA A 443 -20.88 10.48 20.35
CA ALA A 443 -20.00 10.30 21.49
C ALA A 443 -20.70 9.58 22.65
N LEU A 444 -21.98 9.88 22.94
CA LEU A 444 -22.74 9.17 23.97
C LEU A 444 -22.93 7.67 23.69
N LEU A 445 -22.96 7.28 22.42
CA LEU A 445 -23.11 5.88 22.01
C LEU A 445 -21.77 5.13 22.02
N GLN A 446 -20.69 5.81 21.66
CA GLN A 446 -19.40 5.20 21.33
C GLN A 446 -18.30 5.49 22.37
N GLY A 447 -18.52 6.42 23.31
CA GLY A 447 -17.51 6.93 24.23
C GLY A 447 -16.71 8.07 23.61
N THR A 448 -15.96 7.78 22.55
CA THR A 448 -15.26 8.77 21.71
C THR A 448 -15.76 8.65 20.28
N MET A 449 -15.95 9.77 19.58
CA MET A 449 -16.38 9.84 18.19
C MET A 449 -15.45 10.75 17.39
N ILE A 450 -15.05 10.28 16.21
CA ILE A 450 -14.31 11.07 15.21
C ILE A 450 -15.28 11.29 14.05
N GLY A 451 -15.57 12.56 13.76
CA GLY A 451 -16.51 12.98 12.73
C GLY A 451 -15.91 12.98 11.33
N GLU A 452 -16.80 13.02 10.33
CA GLU A 452 -16.40 13.23 8.94
C GLU A 452 -15.77 14.62 8.73
N LEU A 453 -14.84 14.70 7.79
CA LEU A 453 -14.23 15.96 7.38
C LEU A 453 -15.24 16.87 6.68
N TYR A 454 -15.25 18.15 7.04
CA TYR A 454 -16.05 19.17 6.36
C TYR A 454 -15.24 20.44 6.12
N GLU A 455 -15.56 21.15 5.04
CA GLU A 455 -14.95 22.45 4.74
C GLU A 455 -15.60 23.53 5.61
N ASP A 456 -14.80 24.25 6.40
CA ASP A 456 -15.28 25.40 7.15
C ASP A 456 -15.54 26.58 6.19
N ALA A 457 -16.78 27.05 6.18
CA ALA A 457 -17.24 28.07 5.23
C ALA A 457 -16.61 29.45 5.45
N ALA A 458 -16.00 29.71 6.61
CA ALA A 458 -15.36 30.99 6.93
C ALA A 458 -13.89 31.02 6.50
N SER A 459 -13.17 29.92 6.66
CA SER A 459 -11.74 29.80 6.37
C SER A 459 -11.42 29.12 5.03
N GLY A 460 -12.31 28.27 4.51
CA GLY A 460 -12.06 27.42 3.33
C GLY A 460 -11.16 26.20 3.63
N ARG A 461 -10.92 25.90 4.91
CA ARG A 461 -10.05 24.82 5.36
C ARG A 461 -10.86 23.60 5.77
N PHE A 462 -10.26 22.41 5.68
CA PHE A 462 -10.90 21.18 6.14
C PHE A 462 -10.79 21.05 7.66
N VAL A 463 -11.93 20.72 8.28
CA VAL A 463 -12.09 20.57 9.71
C VAL A 463 -12.55 19.16 10.03
N GLN A 464 -11.95 18.55 11.04
CA GLN A 464 -12.43 17.32 11.67
C GLN A 464 -12.94 17.63 13.08
N SER A 465 -14.10 17.08 13.44
CA SER A 465 -14.57 17.11 14.82
C SER A 465 -14.19 15.82 15.54
N ILE A 466 -13.65 15.91 16.75
CA ILE A 466 -13.45 14.76 17.65
C ILE A 466 -14.20 15.07 18.94
N SER A 467 -14.97 14.11 19.47
CA SER A 467 -15.80 14.32 20.65
C SER A 467 -15.77 13.13 21.60
N LYS A 468 -15.90 13.39 22.90
CA LYS A 468 -15.78 12.38 23.96
C LYS A 468 -16.78 12.61 25.09
N THR A 469 -17.41 11.53 25.51
CA THR A 469 -18.31 11.49 26.66
C THR A 469 -17.53 11.60 27.96
N ILE A 470 -18.00 12.46 28.86
CA ILE A 470 -17.42 12.66 30.18
C ILE A 470 -18.28 11.94 31.22
N VAL A 471 -17.65 11.06 31.99
CA VAL A 471 -18.30 10.25 33.02
C VAL A 471 -17.68 10.55 34.38
N LEU A 472 -18.52 10.90 35.35
CA LEU A 472 -18.15 11.12 36.74
C LEU A 472 -18.97 10.21 37.65
N ASP A 473 -18.32 9.42 38.49
CA ASP A 473 -18.96 8.48 39.42
C ASP A 473 -19.97 7.51 38.76
N GLY A 474 -19.77 7.20 37.47
CA GLY A 474 -20.64 6.33 36.68
C GLY A 474 -21.86 7.02 36.06
N GLU A 475 -21.97 8.35 36.17
CA GLU A 475 -22.99 9.16 35.51
C GLU A 475 -22.36 10.04 34.41
N VAL A 476 -23.06 10.16 33.28
CA VAL A 476 -22.63 11.04 32.18
C VAL A 476 -22.95 12.49 32.56
N ILE A 477 -21.91 13.32 32.63
CA ILE A 477 -22.05 14.74 32.99
C ILE A 477 -22.06 15.65 31.75
N GLY A 478 -21.58 15.16 30.61
CA GLY A 478 -21.65 15.86 29.33
C GLY A 478 -20.74 15.25 28.27
N VAL A 479 -20.51 16.00 27.20
CA VAL A 479 -19.62 15.64 26.07
C VAL A 479 -18.73 16.84 25.77
N VAL A 480 -17.43 16.61 25.64
CA VAL A 480 -16.47 17.58 25.12
C VAL A 480 -16.17 17.26 23.66
N GLY A 481 -15.92 18.28 22.84
CA GLY A 481 -15.44 18.11 21.48
C GLY A 481 -14.46 19.19 21.07
N ILE A 482 -13.67 18.85 20.08
CA ILE A 482 -12.68 19.71 19.42
C ILE A 482 -12.95 19.70 17.93
N ASP A 483 -12.84 20.86 17.31
CA ASP A 483 -12.72 21.01 15.87
C ASP A 483 -11.27 21.36 15.57
N ILE A 484 -10.62 20.59 14.72
CA ILE A 484 -9.22 20.76 14.34
C ILE A 484 -9.12 20.97 12.84
N PHE A 485 -8.20 21.83 12.41
CA PHE A 485 -7.81 21.87 11.01
C PHE A 485 -6.90 20.67 10.68
N VAL A 486 -7.09 20.06 9.51
CA VAL A 486 -6.37 18.85 9.08
C VAL A 486 -5.59 19.02 7.78
N ASP A 487 -5.41 20.26 7.34
CA ASP A 487 -4.78 20.64 6.06
C ASP A 487 -3.26 20.85 6.15
#